data_AF-A0A2H0RPN1-F1
#
_entry.id   AF-A0A2H0RPN1-F1
#
_cell.length_a   1.000
_cell.length_b   1.000
_cell.length_c   1.000
_cell.angle_alpha   90.00
_cell.angle_beta   90.00
_cell.angle_gamma   90.00
#
_symmetry.space_group_name_H-M   'P 1'
#
loop_
_entity.id
_entity.type
_entity.pdbx_description
1 polymer ?
#
loop_
_entity_poly.entity_id
_entity_poly.type
_entity_poly.pdbx_seq_one_letter_code
_entity_poly.pdbx_strand_id
1 'polypeptide(L)'
;MSQSKEKKSFRTLGVLCAILLTPVLSVSAAEFDPNFIISDRDMTNKSVMSLDAVQAFLVDKRGALGSYVAQDLDGVSKRASDIIYRVSQEFLLNPRFLLVMLQKEQSLVTDPTPKQGQYDWATGYAVCDACNVNASGVSRYKGFAKQVDSMAQQFRLGYLPALEELGETQTRLAPGRETTIDGRTVTPVNNATAALYTYTPHIEGNQNFWRIWNTWFDTADYPSGTLLRDIQDGSIWLIKFGRRRHIASQAILASFYDPASVIEVDHGTILAYEEGKAIAFPNYSLVRVETGDVYLLVNDSKRRFISLSDIARFGYAPEEVIDAQEADLADYQMGTSISYDTAYPQGAVLQHPETKSLFYVLNGVRHAIVSEDILKARYASWRVRPSTIEELASYSEGAAITFPDGTLVMVDGNPTVYVISDGKRRPIISEDTFLGLGYKWEHIIRTTPASVEVHAPGMLLSITQ
;
A
#
# COMPACT_ATOMS: atom_id res chain seq x y z
N MET A 1 -92.54 16.86 -9.76
CA MET A 1 -91.88 15.65 -9.23
C MET A 1 -90.76 15.26 -10.19
N SER A 2 -89.53 15.68 -9.90
CA SER A 2 -88.32 15.25 -10.62
C SER A 2 -87.12 15.50 -9.73
N GLN A 3 -86.51 14.43 -9.22
CA GLN A 3 -85.14 14.44 -8.72
C GLN A 3 -84.55 13.05 -8.97
N SER A 4 -83.75 12.93 -10.04
CA SER A 4 -82.83 11.81 -10.23
C SER A 4 -81.58 12.06 -9.39
N LYS A 5 -81.25 11.11 -8.51
CA LYS A 5 -80.08 11.15 -7.63
C LYS A 5 -78.78 11.01 -8.43
N GLU A 6 -77.91 12.02 -8.33
CA GLU A 6 -76.51 11.98 -8.75
C GLU A 6 -75.70 11.01 -7.88
N LYS A 7 -74.95 10.11 -8.53
CA LYS A 7 -73.88 9.32 -7.90
C LYS A 7 -72.57 10.08 -8.04
N LYS A 8 -72.00 10.53 -6.91
CA LYS A 8 -70.67 11.15 -6.81
C LYS A 8 -69.58 10.11 -7.13
N SER A 9 -68.79 10.39 -8.15
CA SER A 9 -67.57 9.67 -8.51
C SER A 9 -66.40 10.16 -7.64
N PHE A 10 -65.91 9.30 -6.74
CA PHE A 10 -64.64 9.52 -6.03
C PHE A 10 -63.48 9.22 -7.00
N ARG A 11 -62.70 10.25 -7.36
CA ARG A 11 -61.43 10.09 -8.07
C ARG A 11 -60.33 9.84 -7.03
N THR A 12 -59.83 8.62 -6.98
CA THR A 12 -58.65 8.25 -6.19
C THR A 12 -57.41 8.89 -6.84
N LEU A 13 -56.79 9.84 -6.14
CA LEU A 13 -55.55 10.47 -6.55
C LEU A 13 -54.40 9.48 -6.28
N GLY A 14 -53.91 8.82 -7.33
CA GLY A 14 -52.74 7.94 -7.24
C GLY A 14 -51.48 8.77 -7.00
N VAL A 15 -50.90 8.68 -5.81
CA VAL A 15 -49.57 9.21 -5.51
C VAL A 15 -48.56 8.29 -6.21
N LEU A 16 -48.01 8.75 -7.33
CA LEU A 16 -46.89 8.09 -8.00
C LEU A 16 -45.64 8.34 -7.16
N CYS A 17 -45.28 7.37 -6.32
CA CYS A 17 -44.04 7.41 -5.55
C CYS A 17 -42.87 7.16 -6.51
N ALA A 18 -42.22 8.22 -6.98
CA ALA A 18 -40.98 8.13 -7.75
C ALA A 18 -39.87 7.62 -6.82
N ILE A 19 -39.54 6.33 -6.94
CA ILE A 19 -38.36 5.75 -6.30
C ILE A 19 -37.15 6.36 -7.00
N LEU A 20 -36.55 7.37 -6.37
CA LEU A 20 -35.20 7.83 -6.69
C LEU A 20 -34.25 6.67 -6.41
N LEU A 21 -33.91 5.89 -7.44
CA LEU A 21 -32.74 5.02 -7.42
C LEU A 21 -31.50 5.92 -7.34
N THR A 22 -31.07 6.24 -6.12
CA THR A 22 -29.72 6.73 -5.91
C THR A 22 -28.77 5.58 -6.26
N PRO A 23 -27.71 5.82 -7.07
CA PRO A 23 -26.71 4.80 -7.32
C PRO A 23 -26.04 4.48 -5.97
N VAL A 24 -26.38 3.33 -5.40
CA VAL A 24 -25.65 2.77 -4.28
C VAL A 24 -24.32 2.34 -4.86
N LEU A 25 -23.25 3.08 -4.54
CA LEU A 25 -21.90 2.64 -4.81
C LEU A 25 -21.74 1.27 -4.17
N SER A 26 -21.58 0.25 -5.00
CA SER A 26 -21.26 -1.08 -4.52
C SER A 26 -19.84 -1.02 -3.96
N VAL A 27 -19.68 -1.42 -2.70
CA VAL A 27 -18.35 -1.67 -2.12
C VAL A 27 -17.75 -2.83 -2.89
N SER A 28 -16.98 -2.54 -3.92
CA SER A 28 -16.21 -3.55 -4.65
C SER A 28 -15.14 -4.11 -3.74
N ALA A 29 -14.89 -5.41 -3.83
CA ALA A 29 -13.80 -6.05 -3.10
C ALA A 29 -12.47 -5.36 -3.43
N ALA A 30 -11.60 -5.29 -2.42
CA ALA A 30 -10.29 -4.71 -2.58
C ALA A 30 -9.49 -5.41 -3.70
N GLU A 31 -8.82 -4.62 -4.53
CA GLU A 31 -8.04 -5.15 -5.65
C GLU A 31 -6.61 -5.50 -5.20
N PHE A 32 -6.12 -6.67 -5.63
CA PHE A 32 -4.74 -7.09 -5.37
C PHE A 32 -3.76 -6.24 -6.19
N ASP A 33 -2.76 -5.65 -5.54
CA ASP A 33 -1.66 -4.98 -6.23
C ASP A 33 -0.47 -5.95 -6.36
N PRO A 34 -0.09 -6.35 -7.57
CA PRO A 34 1.05 -7.24 -7.75
C PRO A 34 2.39 -6.59 -7.39
N ASN A 35 2.47 -5.26 -7.30
CA ASN A 35 3.71 -4.54 -6.97
C ASN A 35 3.94 -4.38 -5.45
N PHE A 36 2.89 -4.58 -4.65
CA PHE A 36 2.94 -4.49 -3.18
C PHE A 36 2.06 -5.57 -2.53
N ILE A 37 2.69 -6.60 -1.98
CA ILE A 37 1.97 -7.71 -1.34
C ILE A 37 1.75 -7.43 0.16
N ILE A 38 2.82 -7.14 0.90
CA ILE A 38 2.78 -6.73 2.32
C ILE A 38 3.98 -5.82 2.60
N SER A 39 3.96 -5.09 3.72
CA SER A 39 5.13 -4.30 4.13
C SER A 39 6.30 -5.17 4.61
N ASP A 40 7.51 -4.60 4.62
CA ASP A 40 8.69 -5.25 5.19
C ASP A 40 8.50 -5.53 6.70
N ARG A 41 7.83 -4.61 7.39
CA ARG A 41 7.41 -4.76 8.78
C ARG A 41 6.39 -5.88 8.97
N ASP A 42 5.39 -5.98 8.09
CA ASP A 42 4.41 -7.08 8.15
C ASP A 42 5.08 -8.44 7.99
N MET A 43 6.18 -8.53 7.24
CA MET A 43 6.98 -9.75 7.16
C MET A 43 7.84 -9.98 8.40
N THR A 44 8.41 -8.94 9.01
CA THR A 44 9.51 -9.05 9.99
C THR A 44 9.15 -8.72 11.44
N ASN A 45 7.99 -8.13 11.71
CA ASN A 45 7.60 -7.76 13.07
C ASN A 45 7.22 -8.98 13.91
N LYS A 46 8.22 -9.58 14.57
CA LYS A 46 8.05 -10.76 15.41
C LYS A 46 7.21 -10.56 16.68
N SER A 47 6.91 -9.31 17.03
CA SER A 47 6.28 -8.95 18.31
C SER A 47 4.75 -8.87 18.23
N VAL A 48 4.15 -9.03 17.05
CA VAL A 48 2.70 -8.82 16.85
C VAL A 48 1.80 -9.92 17.42
N MET A 49 2.37 -11.07 17.82
CA MET A 49 1.64 -12.15 18.49
C MET A 49 2.54 -12.80 19.54
N SER A 50 2.03 -12.93 20.77
CA SER A 50 2.62 -13.81 21.79
C SER A 50 2.37 -15.28 21.45
N LEU A 51 3.07 -16.20 22.13
CA LEU A 51 2.81 -17.64 22.03
C LEU A 51 1.32 -17.98 22.27
N ASP A 52 0.73 -17.39 23.31
CA ASP A 52 -0.69 -17.59 23.63
C ASP A 52 -1.61 -17.06 22.53
N ALA A 53 -1.27 -15.92 21.90
CA ALA A 53 -2.03 -15.39 20.78
C ALA A 53 -1.94 -16.29 19.54
N VAL A 54 -0.76 -16.88 19.26
CA VAL A 54 -0.61 -17.87 18.18
C VAL A 54 -1.46 -19.10 18.45
N GLN A 55 -1.43 -19.62 19.68
CA GLN A 55 -2.25 -20.76 20.08
C GLN A 55 -3.75 -20.44 19.98
N ALA A 56 -4.19 -19.28 20.47
CA ALA A 56 -5.58 -18.85 20.41
C ALA A 56 -6.06 -18.71 18.97
N PHE A 57 -5.24 -18.13 18.09
CA PHE A 57 -5.54 -18.01 16.66
C PHE A 57 -5.72 -19.38 16.00
N LEU A 58 -4.82 -20.34 16.23
CA LEU A 58 -4.92 -21.68 15.66
C LEU A 58 -6.18 -22.43 16.13
N VAL A 59 -6.59 -22.23 17.40
CA VAL A 59 -7.83 -22.79 17.95
C VAL A 59 -9.05 -22.13 17.32
N ASP A 60 -9.05 -20.81 17.16
CA ASP A 60 -10.14 -20.04 16.55
C ASP A 60 -10.40 -20.43 15.09
N LYS A 61 -9.34 -20.74 14.32
CA LYS A 61 -9.47 -21.21 12.93
C LYS A 61 -10.08 -22.60 12.80
N ARG A 62 -10.25 -23.34 13.91
CA ARG A 62 -10.87 -24.68 13.98
C ARG A 62 -10.24 -25.73 13.05
N GLY A 63 -8.98 -25.52 12.65
CA GLY A 63 -8.17 -26.52 11.93
C GLY A 63 -7.41 -27.43 12.89
N ALA A 64 -6.76 -28.46 12.34
CA ALA A 64 -6.05 -29.46 13.14
C ALA A 64 -4.85 -28.88 13.91
N LEU A 65 -4.25 -27.78 13.44
CA LEU A 65 -3.09 -27.16 14.10
C LEU A 65 -3.37 -26.64 15.51
N GLY A 66 -4.64 -26.38 15.87
CA GLY A 66 -5.00 -25.94 17.22
C GLY A 66 -4.66 -26.97 18.32
N SER A 67 -4.62 -28.26 17.99
CA SER A 67 -4.26 -29.35 18.92
C SER A 67 -3.07 -30.18 18.45
N TYR A 68 -2.47 -29.85 17.31
CA TYR A 68 -1.39 -30.60 16.70
C TYR A 68 -0.09 -30.50 17.51
N VAL A 69 0.61 -31.64 17.61
CA VAL A 69 1.91 -31.79 18.24
C VAL A 69 2.85 -32.50 17.26
N ALA A 70 4.07 -31.99 17.13
CA ALA A 70 5.11 -32.57 16.29
C ALA A 70 6.46 -32.57 17.01
N GLN A 71 7.35 -33.45 16.56
CA GLN A 71 8.75 -33.42 16.98
C GLN A 71 9.43 -32.17 16.39
N ASP A 72 9.99 -31.33 17.26
CA ASP A 72 10.78 -30.15 16.89
C ASP A 72 12.24 -30.54 16.57
N LEU A 73 13.06 -29.57 16.19
CA LEU A 73 14.46 -29.79 15.79
C LEU A 73 15.36 -30.33 16.90
N ASP A 74 14.99 -30.11 18.16
CA ASP A 74 15.66 -30.66 19.35
C ASP A 74 15.23 -32.10 19.68
N GLY A 75 14.33 -32.68 18.88
CA GLY A 75 13.79 -34.01 19.09
C GLY A 75 12.65 -34.08 20.11
N VAL A 76 12.24 -32.95 20.71
CA VAL A 76 11.15 -32.88 21.70
C VAL A 76 9.82 -32.63 21.00
N SER A 77 8.75 -33.28 21.47
CA SER A 77 7.40 -33.04 20.96
C SER A 77 6.84 -31.72 21.50
N LYS A 78 6.45 -30.81 20.61
CA LYS A 78 5.91 -29.47 20.92
C LYS A 78 4.65 -29.18 20.14
N ARG A 79 3.81 -28.25 20.61
CA ARG A 79 2.63 -27.83 19.85
C ARG A 79 3.05 -27.09 18.59
N ALA A 80 2.17 -27.06 17.59
CA ALA A 80 2.38 -26.25 16.40
C ALA A 80 2.68 -24.76 16.74
N SER A 81 1.96 -24.22 17.74
CA SER A 81 2.12 -22.84 18.23
C SER A 81 3.51 -22.59 18.82
N ASP A 82 4.05 -23.51 19.62
CA ASP A 82 5.40 -23.43 20.19
C ASP A 82 6.45 -23.38 19.08
N ILE A 83 6.31 -24.24 18.07
CA ILE A 83 7.24 -24.31 16.93
C ILE A 83 7.17 -23.01 16.12
N ILE A 84 5.97 -22.57 15.73
CA ILE A 84 5.76 -21.33 14.97
C ILE A 84 6.33 -20.13 15.73
N TYR A 85 6.03 -20.02 17.03
CA TYR A 85 6.50 -18.91 17.85
C TYR A 85 8.02 -18.94 18.00
N ARG A 86 8.63 -20.09 18.31
CA ARG A 86 10.10 -20.23 18.38
C ARG A 86 10.75 -19.77 17.08
N VAL A 87 10.31 -20.31 15.94
CA VAL A 87 10.87 -19.98 14.62
C VAL A 87 10.72 -18.49 14.30
N SER A 88 9.55 -17.91 14.60
CA SER A 88 9.33 -16.47 14.47
C SER A 88 10.34 -15.66 15.30
N GLN A 89 10.58 -16.06 16.55
CA GLN A 89 11.49 -15.34 17.43
C GLN A 89 12.96 -15.50 17.02
N GLU A 90 13.34 -16.68 16.56
CA GLU A 90 14.70 -17.02 16.12
C GLU A 90 15.08 -16.30 14.83
N PHE A 91 14.18 -16.29 13.85
CA PHE A 91 14.42 -15.67 12.54
C PHE A 91 13.83 -14.27 12.42
N LEU A 92 13.37 -13.65 13.51
CA LEU A 92 12.85 -12.29 13.51
C LEU A 92 11.80 -12.07 12.40
N LEU A 93 10.87 -13.02 12.27
CA LEU A 93 9.77 -12.99 11.31
C LEU A 93 8.44 -12.85 12.06
N ASN A 94 7.47 -12.23 11.41
CA ASN A 94 6.14 -12.05 11.95
C ASN A 94 5.41 -13.42 12.09
N PRO A 95 4.87 -13.79 13.27
CA PRO A 95 4.08 -15.02 13.41
C PRO A 95 2.89 -15.09 12.45
N ARG A 96 2.25 -13.95 12.14
CA ARG A 96 1.16 -13.84 11.17
C ARG A 96 1.63 -14.25 9.78
N PHE A 97 2.85 -13.85 9.39
CA PHE A 97 3.45 -14.24 8.11
C PHE A 97 3.62 -15.76 8.01
N LEU A 98 4.15 -16.40 9.05
CA LEU A 98 4.30 -17.86 9.10
C LEU A 98 2.95 -18.58 8.99
N LEU A 99 1.93 -18.08 9.69
CA LEU A 99 0.56 -18.61 9.63
C LEU A 99 -0.04 -18.50 8.23
N VAL A 100 0.14 -17.37 7.55
CA VAL A 100 -0.34 -17.18 6.17
C VAL A 100 0.40 -18.10 5.20
N MET A 101 1.71 -18.29 5.36
CA MET A 101 2.49 -19.23 4.54
C MET A 101 1.98 -20.66 4.70
N LEU A 102 1.77 -21.15 5.93
CA LEU A 102 1.20 -22.47 6.20
C LEU A 102 -0.17 -22.67 5.54
N GLN A 103 -1.00 -21.62 5.54
CA GLN A 103 -2.30 -21.66 4.89
C GLN A 103 -2.21 -21.63 3.37
N LYS A 104 -1.41 -20.72 2.81
CA LYS A 104 -1.25 -20.57 1.37
C LYS A 104 -0.67 -21.84 0.75
N GLU A 105 0.34 -22.43 1.38
CA GLU A 105 1.10 -23.54 0.80
C GLU A 105 0.38 -24.89 0.96
N GLN A 106 -0.29 -25.13 2.09
CA GLN A 106 -0.88 -26.45 2.38
C GLN A 106 -2.31 -26.40 2.97
N SER A 107 -2.95 -25.23 3.01
CA SER A 107 -4.27 -25.01 3.66
C SER A 107 -4.32 -25.47 5.12
N LEU A 108 -3.16 -25.54 5.78
CA LEU A 108 -2.99 -26.35 6.99
C LEU A 108 -3.65 -25.73 8.23
N VAL A 109 -3.77 -24.40 8.28
CA VAL A 109 -4.29 -23.68 9.46
C VAL A 109 -5.80 -23.87 9.62
N THR A 110 -6.56 -23.94 8.51
CA THR A 110 -8.02 -24.08 8.54
C THR A 110 -8.52 -25.50 8.28
N ASP A 111 -7.67 -26.39 7.78
CA ASP A 111 -8.06 -27.77 7.45
C ASP A 111 -8.21 -28.61 8.75
N PRO A 112 -9.40 -29.16 9.05
CA PRO A 112 -9.63 -29.96 10.25
C PRO A 112 -9.08 -31.39 10.12
N THR A 113 -8.78 -31.85 8.89
CA THR A 113 -8.31 -33.22 8.61
C THR A 113 -7.15 -33.26 7.60
N PRO A 114 -6.01 -32.60 7.86
CA PRO A 114 -4.91 -32.60 6.92
C PRO A 114 -4.29 -33.99 6.73
N LYS A 115 -3.89 -34.30 5.51
CA LYS A 115 -3.11 -35.50 5.17
C LYS A 115 -1.70 -35.37 5.72
N GLN A 116 -1.04 -36.50 6.01
CA GLN A 116 0.35 -36.52 6.47
C GLN A 116 1.30 -35.73 5.56
N GLY A 117 1.08 -35.80 4.23
CA GLY A 117 1.86 -35.04 3.25
C GLY A 117 1.81 -33.52 3.44
N GLN A 118 0.69 -32.96 3.93
CA GLN A 118 0.58 -31.53 4.21
C GLN A 118 1.46 -31.13 5.40
N TYR A 119 1.59 -31.97 6.44
CA TYR A 119 2.54 -31.72 7.53
C TYR A 119 3.99 -31.92 7.10
N ASP A 120 4.23 -32.94 6.27
CA ASP A 120 5.56 -33.30 5.77
C ASP A 120 6.17 -32.17 4.92
N TRP A 121 5.32 -31.41 4.21
CA TRP A 121 5.70 -30.32 3.29
C TRP A 121 4.94 -29.01 3.60
N ALA A 122 4.80 -28.70 4.90
CA ALA A 122 3.93 -27.65 5.44
C ALA A 122 4.06 -26.25 4.79
N THR A 123 5.24 -25.91 4.28
CA THR A 123 5.51 -24.64 3.58
C THR A 123 5.91 -24.85 2.12
N GLY A 124 5.92 -26.08 1.62
CA GLY A 124 6.41 -26.42 0.27
C GLY A 124 7.93 -26.25 0.09
N TYR A 125 8.67 -25.96 1.16
CA TYR A 125 10.10 -25.67 1.05
C TYR A 125 10.88 -26.86 0.47
N ALA A 126 11.74 -26.56 -0.51
CA ALA A 126 12.55 -27.50 -1.31
C ALA A 126 11.78 -28.44 -2.25
N VAL A 127 10.46 -28.30 -2.37
CA VAL A 127 9.63 -29.10 -3.29
C VAL A 127 9.26 -28.26 -4.51
N CYS A 128 9.78 -28.64 -5.66
CA CYS A 128 9.41 -28.12 -6.98
C CYS A 128 8.45 -29.07 -7.71
N ASP A 129 7.78 -28.62 -8.76
CA ASP A 129 6.81 -29.42 -9.53
C ASP A 129 7.39 -30.74 -10.09
N ALA A 130 8.69 -30.75 -10.41
CA ALA A 130 9.40 -31.92 -10.93
C ALA A 130 10.21 -32.68 -9.86
N CYS A 131 10.14 -32.28 -8.59
CA CYS A 131 11.01 -32.79 -7.55
C CYS A 131 10.58 -34.18 -7.06
N ASN A 132 11.55 -35.09 -6.92
CA ASN A 132 11.34 -36.37 -6.23
C ASN A 132 11.52 -36.16 -4.72
N VAL A 133 10.41 -36.18 -3.98
CA VAL A 133 10.38 -35.99 -2.52
C VAL A 133 11.18 -37.03 -1.72
N ASN A 134 11.52 -38.18 -2.32
CA ASN A 134 12.34 -39.20 -1.68
C ASN A 134 13.84 -39.00 -1.89
N ALA A 135 14.26 -38.12 -2.81
CA ALA A 135 15.67 -37.79 -3.01
C ALA A 135 16.23 -37.13 -1.74
N SER A 136 17.44 -37.52 -1.33
CA SER A 136 18.06 -37.06 -0.07
C SER A 136 18.17 -35.53 0.06
N GLY A 137 18.35 -34.83 -1.07
CA GLY A 137 18.37 -33.37 -1.11
C GLY A 137 17.04 -32.70 -0.71
N VAL A 138 15.92 -33.41 -0.90
CA VAL A 138 14.56 -32.92 -0.60
C VAL A 138 14.06 -33.53 0.72
N SER A 139 14.17 -34.85 0.88
CA SER A 139 13.64 -35.60 2.03
C SER A 139 14.23 -35.17 3.38
N ARG A 140 15.42 -34.55 3.39
CA ARG A 140 16.01 -33.98 4.61
C ARG A 140 15.15 -32.90 5.26
N TYR A 141 14.34 -32.19 4.47
CA TYR A 141 13.45 -31.11 4.90
C TYR A 141 12.04 -31.58 5.29
N LYS A 142 11.78 -32.89 5.20
CA LYS A 142 10.48 -33.48 5.50
C LYS A 142 10.11 -33.31 6.99
N GLY A 143 8.93 -32.76 7.25
CA GLY A 143 8.30 -32.65 8.57
C GLY A 143 7.98 -31.21 8.97
N PHE A 144 6.90 -31.04 9.74
CA PHE A 144 6.32 -29.72 10.05
C PHE A 144 7.35 -28.73 10.61
N ALA A 145 8.08 -29.10 11.66
CA ALA A 145 9.09 -28.22 12.27
C ALA A 145 10.19 -27.83 11.28
N LYS A 146 10.70 -28.79 10.50
CA LYS A 146 11.75 -28.54 9.50
C LYS A 146 11.28 -27.64 8.37
N GLN A 147 10.04 -27.79 7.92
CA GLN A 147 9.45 -26.97 6.86
C GLN A 147 9.26 -25.51 7.30
N VAL A 148 8.69 -25.30 8.49
CA VAL A 148 8.50 -23.96 9.06
C VAL A 148 9.85 -23.28 9.27
N ASP A 149 10.81 -24.01 9.85
CA ASP A 149 12.15 -23.52 10.15
C ASP A 149 12.97 -23.21 8.88
N SER A 150 13.00 -24.13 7.90
CA SER A 150 13.80 -23.94 6.68
C SER A 150 13.26 -22.82 5.79
N MET A 151 11.94 -22.67 5.70
CA MET A 151 11.35 -21.52 5.01
C MET A 151 11.73 -20.21 5.71
N ALA A 152 11.66 -20.17 7.05
CA ALA A 152 12.00 -18.96 7.82
C ALA A 152 13.48 -18.59 7.67
N GLN A 153 14.37 -19.59 7.74
CA GLN A 153 15.79 -19.43 7.42
C GLN A 153 15.99 -18.83 6.02
N GLN A 154 15.28 -19.34 5.01
CA GLN A 154 15.45 -18.86 3.64
C GLN A 154 15.07 -17.39 3.48
N PHE A 155 13.96 -16.96 4.10
CA PHE A 155 13.58 -15.54 4.09
C PHE A 155 14.58 -14.69 4.86
N ARG A 156 14.92 -15.06 6.10
CA ARG A 156 15.70 -14.21 7.00
C ARG A 156 17.20 -14.20 6.71
N LEU A 157 17.76 -15.33 6.30
CA LEU A 157 19.21 -15.50 6.09
C LEU A 157 19.59 -15.56 4.61
N GLY A 158 18.61 -15.74 3.72
CA GLY A 158 18.81 -15.76 2.28
C GLY A 158 18.32 -14.49 1.60
N TYR A 159 17.00 -14.31 1.51
CA TYR A 159 16.40 -13.30 0.65
C TYR A 159 16.55 -11.87 1.19
N LEU A 160 16.21 -11.64 2.46
CA LEU A 160 16.26 -10.29 3.04
C LEU A 160 17.69 -9.72 3.09
N PRO A 161 18.72 -10.47 3.55
CA PRO A 161 20.09 -9.97 3.52
C PRO A 161 20.60 -9.72 2.10
N ALA A 162 20.25 -10.57 1.12
CA ALA A 162 20.62 -10.32 -0.27
C ALA A 162 19.98 -9.01 -0.80
N LEU A 163 18.73 -8.73 -0.44
CA LEU A 163 18.06 -7.49 -0.80
C LEU A 163 18.65 -6.26 -0.09
N GLU A 164 19.03 -6.39 1.18
CA GLU A 164 19.60 -5.31 1.98
C GLU A 164 21.06 -5.00 1.61
N GLU A 165 21.86 -6.03 1.34
CA GLU A 165 23.32 -5.90 1.10
C GLU A 165 23.66 -5.79 -0.39
N LEU A 166 22.95 -6.52 -1.25
CA LEU A 166 23.24 -6.60 -2.70
C LEU A 166 22.20 -5.85 -3.55
N GLY A 167 21.07 -5.45 -2.96
CA GLY A 167 19.99 -4.80 -3.67
C GLY A 167 19.15 -5.73 -4.55
N GLU A 168 19.39 -7.04 -4.54
CA GLU A 168 18.63 -8.02 -5.33
C GLU A 168 18.69 -9.43 -4.72
N THR A 169 17.66 -10.24 -4.97
CA THR A 169 17.69 -11.67 -4.64
C THR A 169 18.49 -12.46 -5.68
N GLN A 170 18.71 -13.76 -5.41
CA GLN A 170 19.36 -14.67 -6.35
C GLN A 170 18.61 -14.86 -7.67
N THR A 171 17.32 -14.50 -7.73
CA THR A 171 16.51 -14.47 -8.96
C THR A 171 16.45 -13.08 -9.61
N ARG A 172 17.30 -12.15 -9.14
CA ARG A 172 17.43 -10.75 -9.59
C ARG A 172 16.22 -9.87 -9.30
N LEU A 173 15.31 -10.31 -8.44
CA LEU A 173 14.19 -9.49 -7.97
C LEU A 173 14.70 -8.44 -6.99
N ALA A 174 14.21 -7.22 -7.14
CA ALA A 174 14.64 -6.05 -6.37
C ALA A 174 13.52 -5.01 -6.29
N PRO A 175 13.42 -4.23 -5.21
CA PRO A 175 12.56 -3.05 -5.17
C PRO A 175 12.88 -2.08 -6.31
N GLY A 176 11.84 -1.53 -6.94
CA GLY A 176 11.97 -0.54 -8.03
C GLY A 176 12.45 -1.12 -9.36
N ARG A 177 12.70 -2.43 -9.48
CA ARG A 177 13.15 -3.08 -10.71
C ARG A 177 11.99 -3.81 -11.39
N GLU A 178 11.71 -3.44 -12.65
CA GLU A 178 10.73 -4.12 -13.48
C GLU A 178 11.15 -5.58 -13.77
N THR A 179 10.21 -6.49 -13.63
CA THR A 179 10.34 -7.91 -13.98
C THR A 179 9.06 -8.42 -14.66
N THR A 180 9.12 -9.58 -15.32
CA THR A 180 7.93 -10.24 -15.89
C THR A 180 7.58 -11.47 -15.08
N ILE A 181 6.36 -11.50 -14.52
CA ILE A 181 5.81 -12.63 -13.77
C ILE A 181 4.45 -12.97 -14.36
N ASP A 182 4.24 -14.24 -14.73
CA ASP A 182 3.04 -14.72 -15.43
C ASP A 182 2.64 -13.85 -16.65
N GLY A 183 3.64 -13.36 -17.39
CA GLY A 183 3.43 -12.52 -18.58
C GLY A 183 2.98 -11.08 -18.30
N ARG A 184 2.99 -10.63 -17.04
CA ARG A 184 2.69 -9.24 -16.65
C ARG A 184 3.93 -8.56 -16.06
N THR A 185 4.06 -7.27 -16.30
CA THR A 185 5.09 -6.45 -15.65
C THR A 185 4.76 -6.29 -14.17
N VAL A 186 5.74 -6.58 -13.32
CA VAL A 186 5.69 -6.36 -11.88
C VAL A 186 6.94 -5.61 -11.46
N THR A 187 6.77 -4.61 -10.62
CA THR A 187 7.84 -3.79 -10.04
C THR A 187 7.69 -3.82 -8.53
N PRO A 188 8.31 -4.78 -7.83
CA PRO A 188 8.24 -4.83 -6.36
C PRO A 188 8.57 -3.47 -5.76
N VAL A 189 7.79 -2.98 -4.81
CA VAL A 189 8.06 -1.67 -4.19
C VAL A 189 8.87 -1.77 -2.90
N ASN A 190 9.02 -2.98 -2.34
CA ASN A 190 9.75 -3.25 -1.10
C ASN A 190 10.38 -4.66 -1.08
N ASN A 191 11.18 -4.94 -0.04
CA ASN A 191 11.95 -6.18 0.08
C ASN A 191 11.05 -7.40 0.29
N ALA A 192 9.99 -7.27 1.08
CA ALA A 192 9.02 -8.32 1.34
C ALA A 192 8.32 -8.80 0.07
N THR A 193 7.91 -7.87 -0.80
CA THR A 193 7.30 -8.21 -2.09
C THR A 193 8.31 -8.92 -2.98
N ALA A 194 9.55 -8.43 -3.08
CA ALA A 194 10.61 -9.09 -3.85
C ALA A 194 10.94 -10.50 -3.32
N ALA A 195 11.00 -10.68 -2.00
CA ALA A 195 11.25 -11.96 -1.34
C ALA A 195 10.10 -12.96 -1.55
N LEU A 196 8.84 -12.49 -1.49
CA LEU A 196 7.65 -13.32 -1.74
C LEU A 196 7.61 -13.83 -3.19
N TYR A 197 7.91 -12.98 -4.18
CA TYR A 197 8.04 -13.44 -5.56
C TYR A 197 9.27 -14.33 -5.80
N THR A 198 10.33 -14.16 -5.01
CA THR A 198 11.49 -15.07 -5.05
C THR A 198 11.11 -16.45 -4.53
N TYR A 199 10.25 -16.53 -3.51
CA TYR A 199 9.72 -17.79 -2.99
C TYR A 199 8.67 -18.42 -3.91
N THR A 200 7.76 -17.59 -4.46
CA THR A 200 6.66 -18.01 -5.32
C THR A 200 6.61 -17.10 -6.55
N PRO A 201 7.21 -17.50 -7.68
CA PRO A 201 7.29 -16.67 -8.88
C PRO A 201 5.99 -16.68 -9.68
N HIS A 202 4.85 -16.51 -9.00
CA HIS A 202 3.50 -16.49 -9.58
C HIS A 202 2.63 -15.40 -8.94
N ILE A 203 1.88 -14.67 -9.76
CA ILE A 203 0.93 -13.64 -9.34
C ILE A 203 -0.21 -14.28 -8.55
N GLU A 204 -0.76 -15.39 -9.01
CA GLU A 204 -1.89 -16.06 -8.34
C GLU A 204 -1.53 -16.53 -6.92
N GLY A 205 -0.33 -17.10 -6.76
CA GLY A 205 0.16 -17.53 -5.45
C GLY A 205 0.28 -16.37 -4.46
N ASN A 206 0.79 -15.22 -4.93
CA ASN A 206 0.93 -14.02 -4.11
C ASN A 206 -0.40 -13.28 -3.89
N GLN A 207 -1.33 -13.36 -4.83
CA GLN A 207 -2.71 -12.91 -4.64
C GLN A 207 -3.41 -13.72 -3.55
N ASN A 208 -3.19 -15.05 -3.53
CA ASN A 208 -3.71 -15.92 -2.48
C ASN A 208 -3.09 -15.57 -1.12
N PHE A 209 -1.78 -15.34 -1.05
CA PHE A 209 -1.11 -14.83 0.16
C PHE A 209 -1.80 -13.56 0.66
N TRP A 210 -1.88 -12.54 -0.21
CA TRP A 210 -2.44 -11.23 0.10
C TRP A 210 -3.88 -11.35 0.61
N ARG A 211 -4.72 -12.15 -0.06
CA ARG A 211 -6.11 -12.36 0.36
C ARG A 211 -6.18 -12.96 1.77
N ILE A 212 -5.38 -13.99 2.04
CA ILE A 212 -5.38 -14.66 3.36
C ILE A 212 -4.90 -13.69 4.43
N TRP A 213 -3.75 -13.02 4.20
CA TRP A 213 -3.18 -12.03 5.12
C TRP A 213 -4.23 -11.01 5.54
N ASN A 214 -4.87 -10.38 4.56
CA ASN A 214 -5.81 -9.31 4.84
C ASN A 214 -7.15 -9.77 5.40
N THR A 215 -7.57 -11.00 5.06
CA THR A 215 -8.76 -11.59 5.69
C THR A 215 -8.51 -11.85 7.18
N TRP A 216 -7.26 -12.12 7.58
CA TRP A 216 -6.94 -12.52 8.95
C TRP A 216 -6.41 -11.41 9.83
N PHE A 217 -5.71 -10.43 9.26
CA PHE A 217 -4.80 -9.57 10.02
C PHE A 217 -4.81 -8.09 9.63
N ASP A 218 -5.77 -7.64 8.82
CA ASP A 218 -5.97 -6.20 8.58
C ASP A 218 -6.54 -5.54 9.84
N THR A 219 -5.69 -5.42 10.87
CA THR A 219 -5.95 -4.77 12.15
C THR A 219 -5.21 -3.43 12.16
N ALA A 220 -5.93 -2.35 12.44
CA ALA A 220 -5.50 -0.95 12.46
C ALA A 220 -4.02 -0.68 12.80
N ASP A 221 -3.19 -0.72 11.77
CA ASP A 221 -2.08 0.17 11.61
C ASP A 221 -2.56 1.43 10.88
N TYR A 222 -1.90 2.56 11.13
CA TYR A 222 -2.14 3.78 10.38
C TYR A 222 -1.86 3.53 8.89
N PRO A 223 -2.81 3.83 7.99
CA PRO A 223 -2.63 3.61 6.56
C PRO A 223 -1.55 4.54 5.98
N SER A 224 -0.96 4.14 4.85
CA SER A 224 -0.03 4.99 4.09
C SER A 224 -0.65 6.36 3.81
N GLY A 225 0.17 7.41 3.98
CA GLY A 225 -0.24 8.80 3.88
C GLY A 225 -0.64 9.44 5.21
N THR A 226 -0.73 8.67 6.30
CA THR A 226 -1.04 9.25 7.61
C THR A 226 0.15 10.01 8.19
N LEU A 227 -0.10 11.21 8.71
CA LEU A 227 0.87 12.02 9.43
C LEU A 227 0.64 11.89 10.94
N LEU A 228 1.67 11.49 11.66
CA LEU A 228 1.65 11.32 13.11
C LEU A 228 2.55 12.34 13.79
N ARG A 229 2.06 12.98 14.85
CA ARG A 229 2.86 13.79 15.77
C ARG A 229 3.04 13.05 17.07
N ASP A 230 4.29 12.93 17.48
CA ASP A 230 4.62 12.42 18.80
C ASP A 230 4.24 13.44 19.88
N ILE A 231 3.39 13.06 20.82
CA ILE A 231 3.04 13.93 21.95
C ILE A 231 4.22 14.13 22.93
N GLN A 232 5.24 13.28 22.89
CA GLN A 232 6.39 13.35 23.80
C GLN A 232 7.40 14.42 23.38
N ASP A 233 7.74 14.50 22.09
CA ASP A 233 8.78 15.42 21.59
C ASP A 233 8.32 16.34 20.44
N GLY A 234 7.09 16.19 19.94
CA GLY A 234 6.52 16.99 18.87
C GLY A 234 7.03 16.64 17.47
N SER A 235 7.87 15.61 17.32
CA SER A 235 8.35 15.15 16.02
C SER A 235 7.20 14.67 15.13
N ILE A 236 7.32 14.91 13.83
CA ILE A 236 6.28 14.58 12.85
C ILE A 236 6.79 13.48 11.92
N TRP A 237 5.96 12.47 11.71
CA TRP A 237 6.30 11.26 10.98
C TRP A 237 5.23 10.97 9.92
N LEU A 238 5.65 10.65 8.70
CA LEU A 238 4.79 10.08 7.68
C LEU A 238 4.78 8.56 7.82
N ILE A 239 3.61 7.95 7.91
CA ILE A 239 3.45 6.51 7.74
C ILE A 239 3.28 6.20 6.25
N LYS A 240 4.12 5.31 5.75
CA LYS A 240 4.09 4.89 4.35
C LYS A 240 4.59 3.46 4.19
N PHE A 241 3.77 2.60 3.59
CA PHE A 241 4.05 1.17 3.39
C PHE A 241 4.52 0.48 4.69
N GLY A 242 3.91 0.80 5.83
CA GLY A 242 4.26 0.24 7.13
C GLY A 242 5.57 0.75 7.77
N ARG A 243 6.21 1.76 7.17
CA ARG A 243 7.40 2.44 7.72
C ARG A 243 7.04 3.86 8.17
N ARG A 244 7.76 4.38 9.16
CA ARG A 244 7.71 5.80 9.56
C ARG A 244 8.86 6.55 8.91
N ARG A 245 8.61 7.76 8.43
CA ARG A 245 9.66 8.65 7.90
C ARG A 245 9.57 9.98 8.60
N HIS A 246 10.64 10.38 9.29
CA HIS A 246 10.69 11.67 9.98
C HIS A 246 10.59 12.81 8.98
N ILE A 247 9.72 13.79 9.25
CA ILE A 247 9.63 15.02 8.47
C ILE A 247 10.49 16.08 9.16
N ALA A 248 11.61 16.45 8.52
CA ALA A 248 12.67 17.19 9.19
C ALA A 248 12.30 18.62 9.61
N SER A 249 11.24 19.21 9.04
CA SER A 249 10.75 20.53 9.45
C SER A 249 9.31 20.81 9.03
N GLN A 250 8.70 21.83 9.62
CA GLN A 250 7.36 22.29 9.26
C GLN A 250 7.28 22.84 7.82
N ALA A 251 8.37 23.44 7.32
CA ALA A 251 8.44 23.91 5.94
C ALA A 251 8.39 22.75 4.95
N ILE A 252 9.05 21.64 5.29
CA ILE A 252 9.00 20.41 4.51
C ILE A 252 7.58 19.84 4.56
N LEU A 253 6.97 19.70 5.75
CA LEU A 253 5.59 19.25 5.89
C LEU A 253 4.64 20.01 4.96
N ALA A 254 4.67 21.35 5.03
CA ALA A 254 3.79 22.22 4.25
C ALA A 254 4.04 22.18 2.73
N SER A 255 5.18 21.63 2.28
CA SER A 255 5.47 21.45 0.85
C SER A 255 4.82 20.21 0.23
N PHE A 256 4.38 19.25 1.07
CA PHE A 256 3.76 17.99 0.62
C PHE A 256 2.31 17.83 1.10
N TYR A 257 2.00 18.29 2.32
CA TYR A 257 0.78 17.92 3.01
C TYR A 257 0.13 19.13 3.70
N ASP A 258 -1.16 19.00 4.01
CA ASP A 258 -1.86 19.93 4.88
C ASP A 258 -1.44 19.69 6.35
N PRO A 259 -0.77 20.66 7.02
CA PRO A 259 -0.39 20.50 8.42
C PRO A 259 -1.55 20.26 9.38
N ALA A 260 -2.79 20.59 9.01
CA ALA A 260 -3.97 20.31 9.83
C ALA A 260 -4.27 18.81 9.94
N SER A 261 -3.87 18.01 8.94
CA SER A 261 -4.13 16.57 8.88
C SER A 261 -3.29 15.71 9.85
N VAL A 262 -2.36 16.32 10.59
CA VAL A 262 -1.48 15.62 11.54
C VAL A 262 -2.27 15.11 12.75
N ILE A 263 -2.10 13.83 13.08
CA ILE A 263 -2.76 13.13 14.17
C ILE A 263 -1.79 12.98 15.34
N GLU A 264 -2.21 13.30 16.55
CA GLU A 264 -1.39 13.16 17.75
C GLU A 264 -1.49 11.75 18.32
N VAL A 265 -0.34 11.13 18.61
CA VAL A 265 -0.24 9.77 19.13
C VAL A 265 0.85 9.67 20.20
N ASP A 266 0.81 8.61 21.01
CA ASP A 266 1.89 8.32 21.95
C ASP A 266 3.18 7.87 21.22
N HIS A 267 4.32 8.05 21.90
CA HIS A 267 5.64 7.67 21.38
C HIS A 267 5.70 6.18 20.98
N GLY A 268 5.04 5.29 21.74
CA GLY A 268 5.03 3.84 21.48
C GLY A 268 4.38 3.48 20.16
N THR A 269 3.29 4.18 19.80
CA THR A 269 2.64 4.05 18.49
C THR A 269 3.61 4.35 17.35
N ILE A 270 4.46 5.38 17.47
CA ILE A 270 5.44 5.72 16.44
C ILE A 270 6.58 4.69 16.42
N LEU A 271 7.06 4.22 17.58
CA LEU A 271 8.07 3.15 17.70
C LEU A 271 7.63 1.80 17.15
N ALA A 272 6.33 1.58 16.94
CA ALA A 272 5.82 0.37 16.32
C ALA A 272 6.11 0.27 14.81
N TYR A 273 6.54 1.36 14.16
CA TYR A 273 6.88 1.39 12.74
C TYR A 273 8.39 1.35 12.54
N GLU A 274 8.84 0.58 11.54
CA GLU A 274 10.24 0.59 11.13
C GLU A 274 10.61 1.98 10.58
N GLU A 275 11.77 2.49 10.99
CA GLU A 275 12.23 3.80 10.57
C GLU A 275 12.83 3.75 9.16
N GLY A 276 12.24 4.53 8.26
CA GLY A 276 12.78 4.84 6.94
C GLY A 276 13.59 6.13 6.92
N LYS A 277 14.11 6.48 5.75
CA LYS A 277 14.86 7.72 5.55
C LYS A 277 13.95 8.92 5.75
N ALA A 278 14.46 9.89 6.50
CA ALA A 278 13.78 11.15 6.75
C ALA A 278 13.45 11.87 5.42
N ILE A 279 12.33 12.58 5.42
CA ILE A 279 11.98 13.54 4.37
C ILE A 279 12.68 14.84 4.75
N ALA A 280 13.87 15.03 4.17
CA ALA A 280 14.80 16.10 4.52
C ALA A 280 14.71 17.33 3.59
N PHE A 281 14.03 17.21 2.45
CA PHE A 281 13.96 18.26 1.44
C PHE A 281 12.51 18.63 1.12
N PRO A 282 12.20 19.92 0.91
CA PRO A 282 10.88 20.33 0.40
C PRO A 282 10.57 19.68 -0.95
N ASN A 283 9.29 19.48 -1.24
CA ASN A 283 8.84 19.04 -2.55
C ASN A 283 9.34 20.00 -3.65
N TYR A 284 9.66 19.48 -4.83
CA TYR A 284 10.22 20.25 -5.97
C TYR A 284 11.63 20.80 -5.76
N SER A 285 12.36 20.33 -4.74
CA SER A 285 13.75 20.72 -4.52
C SER A 285 14.70 20.12 -5.57
N LEU A 286 15.74 20.89 -5.93
CA LEU A 286 16.88 20.39 -6.69
C LEU A 286 17.95 19.92 -5.72
N VAL A 287 18.38 18.67 -5.86
CA VAL A 287 19.33 18.04 -4.95
C VAL A 287 20.52 17.50 -5.72
N ARG A 288 21.74 17.90 -5.32
CA ARG A 288 23.01 17.38 -5.84
C ARG A 288 23.60 16.38 -4.86
N VAL A 289 23.91 15.19 -5.35
CA VAL A 289 24.58 14.14 -4.57
C VAL A 289 26.09 14.14 -4.86
N GLU A 290 26.84 13.34 -4.12
CA GLU A 290 28.31 13.32 -4.11
C GLU A 290 28.92 12.95 -5.47
N THR A 291 28.19 12.23 -6.32
CA THR A 291 28.60 11.91 -7.70
C THR A 291 28.60 13.13 -8.62
N GLY A 292 28.02 14.25 -8.18
CA GLY A 292 27.77 15.44 -9.00
C GLY A 292 26.45 15.39 -9.76
N ASP A 293 25.69 14.30 -9.68
CA ASP A 293 24.36 14.20 -10.27
C ASP A 293 23.37 15.12 -9.57
N VAL A 294 22.51 15.76 -10.35
CA VAL A 294 21.43 16.63 -9.85
C VAL A 294 20.08 15.99 -10.14
N TYR A 295 19.23 15.95 -9.12
CA TYR A 295 17.88 15.40 -9.16
C TYR A 295 16.85 16.49 -8.86
N LEU A 296 15.75 16.53 -9.62
CA LEU A 296 14.52 17.20 -9.21
C LEU A 296 13.68 16.21 -8.40
N LEU A 297 13.34 16.59 -7.16
CA LEU A 297 12.43 15.81 -6.33
C LEU A 297 10.98 16.17 -6.68
N VAL A 298 10.14 15.18 -6.95
CA VAL A 298 8.72 15.37 -7.26
C VAL A 298 7.92 14.38 -6.45
N ASN A 299 7.29 14.85 -5.38
CA ASN A 299 6.64 14.02 -4.37
C ASN A 299 7.62 12.95 -3.85
N ASP A 300 7.33 11.68 -4.12
CA ASP A 300 8.16 10.54 -3.72
C ASP A 300 9.16 10.09 -4.78
N SER A 301 9.30 10.82 -5.88
CA SER A 301 10.21 10.48 -6.97
C SER A 301 11.41 11.41 -7.03
N LYS A 302 12.57 10.89 -7.44
CA LYS A 302 13.76 11.66 -7.83
C LYS A 302 13.99 11.53 -9.32
N ARG A 303 14.22 12.65 -10.01
CA ARG A 303 14.38 12.70 -11.47
C ARG A 303 15.72 13.31 -11.83
N ARG A 304 16.64 12.49 -12.37
CA ARG A 304 18.00 12.93 -12.73
C ARG A 304 17.99 13.85 -13.94
N PHE A 305 18.73 14.95 -13.91
CA PHE A 305 19.06 15.73 -15.11
C PHE A 305 20.16 15.01 -15.90
N ILE A 306 19.92 14.78 -17.19
CA ILE A 306 20.93 14.19 -18.09
C ILE A 306 22.06 15.20 -18.35
N SER A 307 21.72 16.48 -18.50
CA SER A 307 22.68 17.57 -18.62
C SER A 307 22.41 18.67 -17.61
N LEU A 308 23.44 19.07 -16.86
CA LEU A 308 23.35 20.18 -15.91
C LEU A 308 23.10 21.53 -16.60
N SER A 309 23.42 21.65 -17.90
CA SER A 309 23.09 22.85 -18.68
C SER A 309 21.59 23.07 -18.83
N ASP A 310 20.78 22.01 -18.71
CA ASP A 310 19.33 22.09 -18.88
C ASP A 310 18.63 22.70 -17.65
N ILE A 311 19.27 22.70 -16.48
CA ILE A 311 18.74 23.26 -15.23
C ILE A 311 18.32 24.73 -15.43
N ALA A 312 19.25 25.57 -15.91
CA ALA A 312 18.99 26.99 -16.16
C ALA A 312 17.94 27.22 -17.26
N ARG A 313 17.85 26.32 -18.24
CA ARG A 313 16.86 26.40 -19.33
C ARG A 313 15.44 26.22 -18.81
N PHE A 314 15.25 25.40 -17.78
CA PHE A 314 13.95 25.21 -17.13
C PHE A 314 13.64 26.28 -16.08
N GLY A 315 14.49 27.31 -15.97
CA GLY A 315 14.26 28.47 -15.12
C GLY A 315 14.77 28.32 -13.69
N TYR A 316 15.48 27.23 -13.38
CA TYR A 316 16.09 27.03 -12.08
C TYR A 316 17.42 27.75 -11.98
N ALA A 317 17.64 28.44 -10.88
CA ALA A 317 18.94 29.06 -10.62
C ALA A 317 19.93 28.02 -10.05
N PRO A 318 21.23 28.04 -10.44
CA PRO A 318 22.23 27.11 -9.91
C PRO A 318 22.34 27.12 -8.38
N GLU A 319 22.06 28.26 -7.75
CA GLU A 319 22.02 28.46 -6.30
C GLU A 319 20.83 27.79 -5.59
N GLU A 320 19.80 27.34 -6.33
CA GLU A 320 18.69 26.56 -5.79
C GLU A 320 19.06 25.09 -5.53
N VAL A 321 20.21 24.64 -6.03
CA VAL A 321 20.66 23.25 -5.89
C VAL A 321 21.24 23.03 -4.50
N ILE A 322 20.57 22.17 -3.74
CA ILE A 322 20.94 21.78 -2.37
C ILE A 322 21.87 20.57 -2.43
N ASP A 323 23.01 20.64 -1.74
CA ASP A 323 23.89 19.48 -1.58
C ASP A 323 23.30 18.48 -0.57
N ALA A 324 23.35 17.19 -0.90
CA ALA A 324 22.85 16.09 -0.08
C ALA A 324 23.74 14.85 -0.20
N GLN A 325 23.42 13.81 0.58
CA GLN A 325 24.00 12.50 0.40
C GLN A 325 23.09 11.62 -0.46
N GLU A 326 23.67 10.70 -1.25
CA GLU A 326 22.89 9.72 -2.02
C GLU A 326 21.97 8.89 -1.11
N ALA A 327 22.44 8.60 0.11
CA ALA A 327 21.68 7.91 1.14
C ALA A 327 20.42 8.66 1.61
N ASP A 328 20.38 9.99 1.47
CA ASP A 328 19.18 10.80 1.79
C ASP A 328 18.07 10.58 0.75
N LEU A 329 18.46 10.15 -0.46
CA LEU A 329 17.55 9.91 -1.58
C LEU A 329 17.22 8.42 -1.78
N ALA A 330 17.58 7.53 -0.84
CA ALA A 330 17.43 6.08 -1.00
C ALA A 330 15.96 5.62 -1.08
N ASP A 331 15.07 6.25 -0.30
CA ASP A 331 13.64 5.93 -0.27
C ASP A 331 12.81 6.67 -1.35
N TYR A 332 13.45 7.46 -2.23
CA TYR A 332 12.78 8.08 -3.38
C TYR A 332 12.81 7.15 -4.59
N GLN A 333 11.65 7.00 -5.23
CA GLN A 333 11.52 6.23 -6.46
C GLN A 333 12.26 6.90 -7.62
N MET A 334 12.97 6.13 -8.45
CA MET A 334 13.61 6.69 -9.63
C MET A 334 12.55 7.02 -10.68
N GLY A 335 12.38 8.31 -10.97
CA GLY A 335 11.49 8.79 -12.03
C GLY A 335 12.21 8.94 -13.37
N THR A 336 11.46 9.23 -14.43
CA THR A 336 12.03 9.46 -15.76
C THR A 336 13.01 10.64 -15.71
N SER A 337 14.21 10.44 -16.26
CA SER A 337 15.24 11.47 -16.35
C SER A 337 14.75 12.70 -17.12
N ILE A 338 15.39 13.84 -16.86
CA ILE A 338 15.07 15.13 -17.47
C ILE A 338 16.12 15.43 -18.53
N SER A 339 15.66 15.65 -19.75
CA SER A 339 16.41 16.03 -20.94
C SER A 339 15.97 17.41 -21.46
N TYR A 340 16.70 17.95 -22.43
CA TYR A 340 16.44 19.25 -23.05
C TYR A 340 15.02 19.44 -23.64
N ASP A 341 14.34 18.34 -24.00
CA ASP A 341 13.01 18.28 -24.60
C ASP A 341 11.90 17.84 -23.63
N THR A 342 12.25 17.60 -22.35
CA THR A 342 11.26 17.24 -21.32
C THR A 342 10.23 18.37 -21.15
N ALA A 343 8.98 18.10 -21.51
CA ALA A 343 7.88 19.03 -21.27
C ALA A 343 7.50 19.07 -19.78
N TYR A 344 7.48 20.26 -19.19
CA TYR A 344 7.09 20.52 -17.80
C TYR A 344 7.78 19.59 -16.79
N PRO A 345 9.10 19.74 -16.51
CA PRO A 345 9.83 18.86 -15.61
C PRO A 345 9.31 18.87 -14.15
N GLN A 346 8.80 20.01 -13.68
CA GLN A 346 8.08 20.11 -12.40
C GLN A 346 6.61 19.63 -12.50
N GLY A 347 6.08 19.58 -13.71
CA GLY A 347 4.65 19.46 -14.00
C GLY A 347 3.99 20.82 -14.23
N ALA A 348 2.80 20.80 -14.83
CA ALA A 348 1.93 21.98 -14.97
C ALA A 348 0.45 21.58 -14.95
N VAL A 349 -0.42 22.45 -14.43
CA VAL A 349 -1.88 22.28 -14.57
C VAL A 349 -2.36 23.13 -15.73
N LEU A 350 -2.88 22.46 -16.76
CA LEU A 350 -3.43 23.07 -17.98
C LEU A 350 -4.96 22.96 -17.99
N GLN A 351 -5.61 23.95 -18.59
CA GLN A 351 -7.06 23.97 -18.80
C GLN A 351 -7.37 23.99 -20.29
N HIS A 352 -8.26 23.08 -20.70
CA HIS A 352 -8.78 23.04 -22.06
C HIS A 352 -9.58 24.31 -22.37
N PRO A 353 -9.37 24.96 -23.53
CA PRO A 353 -9.90 26.29 -23.80
C PRO A 353 -11.43 26.33 -23.85
N GLU A 354 -12.05 25.25 -24.36
CA GLU A 354 -13.51 25.14 -24.55
C GLU A 354 -14.20 24.43 -23.39
N THR A 355 -13.92 23.13 -23.19
CA THR A 355 -14.58 22.29 -22.17
C THR A 355 -14.25 22.67 -20.72
N LYS A 356 -13.20 23.48 -20.49
CA LYS A 356 -12.64 23.83 -19.18
C LYS A 356 -12.11 22.63 -18.38
N SER A 357 -12.01 21.45 -18.99
CA SER A 357 -11.38 20.26 -18.40
C SER A 357 -9.94 20.57 -17.98
N LEU A 358 -9.53 20.00 -16.85
CA LEU A 358 -8.22 20.23 -16.25
C LEU A 358 -7.31 19.02 -16.47
N PHE A 359 -6.04 19.30 -16.76
CA PHE A 359 -5.02 18.29 -16.99
C PHE A 359 -3.76 18.63 -16.21
N TYR A 360 -3.20 17.67 -15.49
CA TYR A 360 -1.81 17.74 -15.05
C TYR A 360 -0.92 17.19 -16.16
N VAL A 361 0.08 17.96 -16.59
CA VAL A 361 1.03 17.54 -17.61
C VAL A 361 2.40 17.40 -16.98
N LEU A 362 3.02 16.23 -17.13
CA LEU A 362 4.37 15.92 -16.68
C LEU A 362 5.06 15.07 -17.73
N ASN A 363 6.25 15.48 -18.17
CA ASN A 363 7.06 14.72 -19.11
C ASN A 363 6.34 14.36 -20.43
N GLY A 364 5.54 15.30 -20.96
CA GLY A 364 4.79 15.08 -22.20
C GLY A 364 3.62 14.09 -22.08
N VAL A 365 3.25 13.71 -20.85
CA VAL A 365 2.04 12.93 -20.55
C VAL A 365 1.02 13.85 -19.89
N ARG A 366 -0.22 13.86 -20.40
CA ARG A 366 -1.35 14.55 -19.79
C ARG A 366 -2.18 13.56 -18.98
N HIS A 367 -2.53 13.96 -17.77
CA HIS A 367 -3.34 13.21 -16.83
C HIS A 367 -4.60 14.02 -16.52
N ALA A 368 -5.77 13.43 -16.73
CA ALA A 368 -7.02 14.11 -16.43
C ALA A 368 -7.14 14.40 -14.93
N ILE A 369 -7.54 15.62 -14.56
CA ILE A 369 -7.96 15.96 -13.20
C ILE A 369 -9.49 15.98 -13.21
N VAL A 370 -10.09 14.93 -12.66
CA VAL A 370 -11.53 14.65 -12.84
C VAL A 370 -12.44 15.55 -12.00
N SER A 371 -11.90 16.26 -11.00
CA SER A 371 -12.66 17.17 -10.16
C SER A 371 -11.81 18.31 -9.58
N GLU A 372 -12.47 19.41 -9.22
CA GLU A 372 -11.84 20.54 -8.54
C GLU A 372 -11.33 20.16 -7.14
N ASP A 373 -11.96 19.17 -6.49
CA ASP A 373 -11.52 18.69 -5.18
C ASP A 373 -10.14 18.02 -5.25
N ILE A 374 -9.87 17.24 -6.30
CA ILE A 374 -8.54 16.64 -6.54
C ILE A 374 -7.53 17.74 -6.88
N LEU A 375 -7.92 18.74 -7.68
CA LEU A 375 -7.07 19.90 -7.95
C LEU A 375 -6.67 20.60 -6.65
N LYS A 376 -7.62 20.88 -5.76
CA LYS A 376 -7.36 21.52 -4.46
C LYS A 376 -6.51 20.64 -3.56
N ALA A 377 -6.77 19.34 -3.49
CA ALA A 377 -6.02 18.43 -2.62
C ALA A 377 -4.54 18.29 -3.02
N ARG A 378 -4.20 18.35 -4.32
CA ARG A 378 -2.81 18.19 -4.79
C ARG A 378 -2.10 19.48 -5.17
N TYR A 379 -2.84 20.46 -5.67
CA TYR A 379 -2.30 21.59 -6.41
C TYR A 379 -2.95 22.91 -5.98
N ALA A 380 -3.36 23.03 -4.71
CA ALA A 380 -4.07 24.22 -4.17
C ALA A 380 -3.37 25.55 -4.52
N SER A 381 -2.04 25.56 -4.50
CA SER A 381 -1.20 26.73 -4.75
C SER A 381 -0.77 26.89 -6.21
N TRP A 382 -1.16 25.97 -7.10
CA TRP A 382 -0.70 25.98 -8.48
C TRP A 382 -1.57 26.84 -9.36
N ARG A 383 -0.92 27.56 -10.29
CA ARG A 383 -1.61 28.32 -11.32
C ARG A 383 -2.17 27.38 -12.38
N VAL A 384 -3.48 27.41 -12.58
CA VAL A 384 -4.14 26.81 -13.75
C VAL A 384 -3.83 27.68 -14.97
N ARG A 385 -3.22 27.07 -15.99
CA ARG A 385 -2.82 27.76 -17.23
C ARG A 385 -3.79 27.42 -18.37
N PRO A 386 -4.35 28.41 -19.08
CA PRO A 386 -5.04 28.15 -20.34
C PRO A 386 -4.08 27.49 -21.34
N SER A 387 -4.59 26.56 -22.13
CA SER A 387 -3.86 25.83 -23.18
C SER A 387 -4.64 25.86 -24.51
N THR A 388 -4.02 25.40 -25.60
CA THR A 388 -4.73 25.17 -26.88
C THR A 388 -5.11 23.69 -27.03
N ILE A 389 -6.03 23.41 -27.95
CA ILE A 389 -6.43 22.03 -28.27
C ILE A 389 -5.23 21.26 -28.83
N GLU A 390 -4.42 21.92 -29.68
CA GLU A 390 -3.24 21.33 -30.32
C GLU A 390 -2.14 21.00 -29.31
N GLU A 391 -1.91 21.88 -28.32
CA GLU A 391 -0.94 21.62 -27.25
C GLU A 391 -1.35 20.38 -26.45
N LEU A 392 -2.61 20.33 -25.99
CA LEU A 392 -3.11 19.18 -25.24
C LEU A 392 -3.10 17.90 -26.07
N ALA A 393 -3.37 17.97 -27.37
CA ALA A 393 -3.36 16.81 -28.28
C ALA A 393 -1.94 16.30 -28.58
N SER A 394 -0.90 17.11 -28.37
CA SER A 394 0.49 16.70 -28.55
C SER A 394 1.01 15.78 -27.44
N TYR A 395 0.37 15.78 -26.27
CA TYR A 395 0.76 14.96 -25.12
C TYR A 395 0.10 13.59 -25.18
N SER A 396 0.87 12.57 -24.79
CA SER A 396 0.34 11.22 -24.58
C SER A 396 -0.62 11.19 -23.37
N GLU A 397 -1.61 10.32 -23.38
CA GLU A 397 -2.59 10.23 -22.31
C GLU A 397 -2.15 9.23 -21.24
N GLY A 398 -2.17 9.68 -19.98
CA GLY A 398 -1.89 8.85 -18.80
C GLY A 398 -3.12 8.65 -17.93
N ALA A 399 -2.97 7.84 -16.87
CA ALA A 399 -4.02 7.63 -15.89
C ALA A 399 -4.46 8.95 -15.24
N ALA A 400 -5.73 9.05 -14.84
CA ALA A 400 -6.23 10.24 -14.15
C ALA A 400 -5.47 10.51 -12.85
N ILE A 401 -5.34 11.79 -12.49
CA ILE A 401 -4.82 12.19 -11.19
C ILE A 401 -5.84 11.80 -10.11
N THR A 402 -5.33 11.20 -9.05
CA THR A 402 -6.09 10.70 -7.89
C THR A 402 -5.98 11.67 -6.70
N PHE A 403 -6.67 11.48 -5.59
CA PHE A 403 -6.34 12.18 -4.33
C PHE A 403 -4.99 11.69 -3.76
N PRO A 404 -4.26 12.50 -2.98
CA PRO A 404 -3.07 12.04 -2.28
C PRO A 404 -3.41 11.01 -1.19
N ASP A 405 -2.49 10.10 -0.90
CA ASP A 405 -2.61 9.20 0.23
C ASP A 405 -2.74 9.99 1.55
N GLY A 406 -3.52 9.46 2.49
CA GLY A 406 -3.92 10.13 3.73
C GLY A 406 -5.19 10.96 3.61
N THR A 407 -5.70 11.22 2.40
CA THR A 407 -6.92 12.01 2.20
C THR A 407 -8.16 11.26 2.67
N LEU A 408 -8.99 11.91 3.49
CA LEU A 408 -10.32 11.42 3.84
C LEU A 408 -11.35 11.95 2.85
N VAL A 409 -12.12 11.06 2.24
CA VAL A 409 -13.14 11.42 1.23
C VAL A 409 -14.47 10.78 1.54
N MET A 410 -15.55 11.50 1.20
CA MET A 410 -16.93 11.01 1.27
C MET A 410 -17.67 11.47 0.02
N VAL A 411 -18.48 10.59 -0.56
CA VAL A 411 -19.36 10.97 -1.68
C VAL A 411 -20.63 11.61 -1.12
N ASP A 412 -21.04 12.74 -1.69
CA ASP A 412 -22.28 13.39 -1.24
C ASP A 412 -23.50 12.47 -1.36
N GLY A 413 -24.27 12.38 -0.26
CA GLY A 413 -25.40 11.47 -0.14
C GLY A 413 -25.05 10.01 0.19
N ASN A 414 -23.76 9.67 0.30
CA ASN A 414 -23.28 8.36 0.74
C ASN A 414 -22.56 8.49 2.10
N PRO A 415 -22.96 7.76 3.15
CA PRO A 415 -22.36 7.91 4.48
C PRO A 415 -20.98 7.25 4.62
N THR A 416 -20.53 6.44 3.66
CA THR A 416 -19.24 5.76 3.75
C THR A 416 -18.08 6.76 3.62
N VAL A 417 -17.25 6.82 4.66
CA VAL A 417 -15.97 7.51 4.64
C VAL A 417 -14.91 6.57 4.11
N TYR A 418 -14.08 7.07 3.20
CA TYR A 418 -12.89 6.39 2.73
C TYR A 418 -11.66 7.17 3.15
N VAL A 419 -10.59 6.47 3.49
CA VAL A 419 -9.24 7.04 3.42
C VAL A 419 -8.56 6.54 2.15
N ILE A 420 -7.84 7.43 1.50
CA ILE A 420 -6.99 7.08 0.38
C ILE A 420 -5.65 6.59 0.91
N SER A 421 -5.25 5.39 0.52
CA SER A 421 -4.00 4.78 0.97
C SER A 421 -3.48 3.82 -0.09
N ASP A 422 -2.20 3.94 -0.43
CA ASP A 422 -1.54 3.16 -1.50
C ASP A 422 -2.28 3.34 -2.84
N GLY A 423 -2.81 4.55 -3.09
CA GLY A 423 -3.64 4.87 -4.26
C GLY A 423 -5.05 4.27 -4.25
N LYS A 424 -5.44 3.50 -3.22
CA LYS A 424 -6.74 2.82 -3.12
C LYS A 424 -7.71 3.54 -2.18
N ARG A 425 -9.01 3.41 -2.42
CA ARG A 425 -10.08 3.88 -1.52
C ARG A 425 -10.40 2.82 -0.47
N ARG A 426 -9.97 3.01 0.77
CA ARG A 426 -10.19 2.07 1.88
C ARG A 426 -11.41 2.51 2.71
N PRO A 427 -12.53 1.77 2.72
CA PRO A 427 -13.70 2.16 3.49
C PRO A 427 -13.42 2.02 4.99
N ILE A 428 -13.79 3.03 5.79
CA ILE A 428 -13.68 2.98 7.25
C ILE A 428 -14.98 2.38 7.81
N ILE A 429 -14.88 1.26 8.53
CA ILE A 429 -16.05 0.41 8.84
C ILE A 429 -17.02 1.03 9.86
N SER A 430 -16.53 1.88 10.75
CA SER A 430 -17.33 2.46 11.82
C SER A 430 -16.80 3.83 12.25
N GLU A 431 -17.68 4.62 12.86
CA GLU A 431 -17.32 5.85 13.56
C GLU A 431 -16.27 5.58 14.66
N ASP A 432 -16.39 4.47 15.39
CA ASP A 432 -15.39 4.08 16.38
C ASP A 432 -13.99 3.87 15.76
N THR A 433 -13.92 3.26 14.57
CA THR A 433 -12.65 3.12 13.84
C THR A 433 -12.13 4.49 13.39
N PHE A 434 -13.01 5.34 12.86
CA PHE A 434 -12.65 6.68 12.41
C PHE A 434 -12.06 7.53 13.54
N LEU A 435 -12.77 7.60 14.67
CA LEU A 435 -12.35 8.36 15.85
C LEU A 435 -11.17 7.70 16.57
N GLY A 436 -11.12 6.37 16.60
CA GLY A 436 -10.03 5.60 17.22
C GLY A 436 -8.70 5.76 16.47
N LEU A 437 -8.73 6.00 15.16
CA LEU A 437 -7.57 6.41 14.37
C LEU A 437 -7.25 7.91 14.55
N GLY A 438 -8.04 8.69 15.29
CA GLY A 438 -7.81 10.12 15.49
C GLY A 438 -8.19 10.99 14.28
N TYR A 439 -8.93 10.44 13.31
CA TYR A 439 -9.47 11.23 12.21
C TYR A 439 -10.53 12.21 12.69
N LYS A 440 -10.66 13.34 11.98
CA LYS A 440 -11.61 14.40 12.30
C LYS A 440 -12.59 14.60 11.15
N TRP A 441 -13.88 14.72 11.47
CA TRP A 441 -14.95 14.89 10.50
C TRP A 441 -14.77 16.14 9.61
N GLU A 442 -14.15 17.19 10.15
CA GLU A 442 -13.86 18.44 9.42
C GLU A 442 -12.79 18.30 8.33
N HIS A 443 -11.97 17.23 8.37
CA HIS A 443 -10.96 16.95 7.35
C HIS A 443 -11.49 16.07 6.21
N ILE A 444 -12.77 15.68 6.23
CA ILE A 444 -13.37 14.90 5.16
C ILE A 444 -13.66 15.82 3.97
N ILE A 445 -13.07 15.50 2.83
CA ILE A 445 -13.40 16.11 1.55
C ILE A 445 -14.69 15.46 1.03
N ARG A 446 -15.78 16.22 1.05
CA ARG A 446 -17.02 15.85 0.35
C ARG A 446 -16.82 16.04 -1.14
N THR A 447 -17.05 14.99 -1.93
CA THR A 447 -16.74 15.00 -3.36
C THR A 447 -17.72 14.15 -4.18
N THR A 448 -17.43 14.01 -5.46
CA THR A 448 -18.25 13.29 -6.45
C THR A 448 -17.90 11.80 -6.53
N PRO A 449 -18.82 10.94 -7.03
CA PRO A 449 -18.50 9.55 -7.31
C PRO A 449 -17.27 9.38 -8.21
N ALA A 450 -17.14 10.18 -9.27
CA ALA A 450 -16.02 10.11 -10.21
C ALA A 450 -14.67 10.38 -9.52
N SER A 451 -14.61 11.31 -8.56
CA SER A 451 -13.39 11.60 -7.80
C SER A 451 -12.95 10.44 -6.90
N VAL A 452 -13.90 9.60 -6.47
CA VAL A 452 -13.62 8.43 -5.62
C VAL A 452 -13.32 7.20 -6.49
N GLU A 453 -14.00 7.06 -7.62
CA GLU A 453 -13.86 5.92 -8.53
C GLU A 453 -12.53 5.87 -9.28
N VAL A 454 -11.79 6.97 -9.39
CA VAL A 454 -10.40 6.97 -9.91
C VAL A 454 -9.43 6.19 -9.02
N HIS A 455 -9.81 5.89 -7.78
CA HIS A 455 -9.04 5.02 -6.89
C HIS A 455 -9.56 3.59 -6.96
N ALA A 456 -8.70 2.59 -7.14
CA ALA A 456 -9.14 1.20 -7.00
C ALA A 456 -9.71 0.94 -5.59
N PRO A 457 -10.69 0.03 -5.43
CA PRO A 457 -11.18 -0.35 -4.12
C PRO A 457 -10.05 -0.93 -3.26
N GLY A 458 -9.96 -0.48 -2.02
CA GLY A 458 -9.06 -1.00 -1.00
C GLY A 458 -9.83 -1.73 0.10
N MET A 459 -9.09 -2.36 1.01
CA MET A 459 -9.71 -3.15 2.09
C MET A 459 -10.27 -2.24 3.16
N LEU A 460 -11.31 -2.75 3.81
CA LEU A 460 -11.93 -2.07 4.93
C LEU A 460 -10.91 -1.83 6.04
N LEU A 461 -10.94 -0.65 6.62
CA LEU A 461 -10.20 -0.35 7.83
C LEU A 461 -11.10 -0.60 9.04
N SER A 462 -10.56 -1.34 10.00
CA SER A 462 -11.21 -1.65 11.27
C SER A 462 -10.17 -1.64 12.39
N ILE A 463 -10.50 -0.98 13.50
CA ILE A 463 -9.87 -1.31 14.78
C ILE A 463 -10.56 -2.57 15.30
N THR A 464 -9.83 -3.68 15.41
CA THR A 464 -10.32 -4.83 16.18
C THR A 464 -9.88 -4.57 17.62
N GLN A 465 -10.83 -4.33 18.53
CA GLN A 465 -10.55 -4.30 19.96
C GLN A 465 -10.26 -5.69 20.48
#